data_AF-A0A0G2H8U2-F1
#
_entry.id   AF-A0A0G2H8U2-F1
#
_cell.length_a   1.000
_cell.length_b   1.000
_cell.length_c   1.000
_cell.angle_alpha   90.00
_cell.angle_beta   90.00
_cell.angle_gamma   90.00
#
_symmetry.space_group_name_H-M   'P 1'
#
loop_
_entity.id
_entity.type
_entity.pdbx_description
1 polymer ?
#
loop_
_entity_poly.entity_id
_entity_poly.type
_entity_poly.pdbx_seq_one_letter_code
_entity_poly.pdbx_strand_id
1 'polypeptide(L)'
;MPVIDDDELLKDVVQKITSYIIQAVPDTAATYEQLRTTIAGSALQHLISNFAENVHHPAIVAAILIAKRFFTFVDSDDSGINESRGFACEIVAWQFLTYLSERELVDFLLYEIPDPTDVESHDAETGRVIWPHKQGNGRGDSNESTPLLLNEQSPTRRLSHPPGTQNPIAASNADEGGHGECNNDPEVDATEAFVGMNALEIAAVANAKKFLSQRVVQKTVADIWNGDVVFWDSLSTHSVKKPQLYNKRTTDPYTRLRVPKYQKAFQAAFFISFLVLYYAVLVERDPRHISKTEIFLYLWIGSFAYDEFGEVMDAGLLFYQTDFWSLWDVAIIVIGVAFLVTRVTGLLKDSDYVVDISFDILSLEALVLVPRSIPVLKEMVGGAS
;
A
#
# COMPACT_ATOMS: atom_id res chain seq x y z
N MET A 1 18.78 -11.30 26.57
CA MET A 1 18.28 -11.66 25.22
C MET A 1 16.79 -11.90 25.34
N PRO A 2 15.96 -11.38 24.43
CA PRO A 2 14.54 -11.69 24.41
C PRO A 2 14.39 -13.17 24.02
N VAL A 3 13.66 -13.93 24.83
CA VAL A 3 13.24 -15.29 24.50
C VAL A 3 11.90 -15.15 23.78
N ILE A 4 11.83 -15.55 22.53
CA ILE A 4 10.64 -15.43 21.68
C ILE A 4 10.26 -16.85 21.25
N ASP A 5 9.06 -17.28 21.61
CA ASP A 5 8.53 -18.57 21.18
C ASP A 5 7.86 -18.44 19.79
N ASP A 6 7.78 -19.54 19.04
CA ASP A 6 7.26 -19.52 17.66
C ASP A 6 5.77 -19.16 17.57
N ASP A 7 4.98 -19.49 18.61
CA ASP A 7 3.52 -19.26 18.69
C ASP A 7 3.16 -18.07 19.61
N GLU A 8 4.13 -17.25 19.97
CA GLU A 8 3.91 -16.12 20.87
C GLU A 8 3.01 -15.04 20.24
N LEU A 9 2.18 -14.38 21.05
CA LEU A 9 1.32 -13.32 20.52
C LEU A 9 2.18 -12.14 20.03
N LEU A 10 1.82 -11.59 18.87
CA LEU A 10 2.55 -10.47 18.24
C LEU A 10 2.83 -9.32 19.22
N LYS A 11 1.86 -8.99 20.07
CA LYS A 11 2.01 -7.94 21.10
C LYS A 11 3.16 -8.21 22.08
N ASP A 12 3.32 -9.46 22.50
CA ASP A 12 4.32 -9.85 23.49
C ASP A 12 5.72 -9.86 22.85
N VAL A 13 5.80 -10.32 21.60
CA VAL A 13 7.02 -10.25 20.77
C VAL A 13 7.46 -8.79 20.59
N VAL A 14 6.55 -7.89 20.24
CA VAL A 14 6.82 -6.46 20.07
C VAL A 14 7.31 -5.83 21.39
N GLN A 15 6.68 -6.15 22.52
CA GLN A 15 7.06 -5.63 23.83
C GLN A 15 8.47 -6.08 24.23
N LYS A 16 8.81 -7.36 23.99
CA LYS A 16 10.15 -7.91 24.25
C LYS A 16 11.22 -7.25 23.40
N ILE A 17 10.94 -7.02 22.11
CA ILE A 17 11.85 -6.31 21.20
C ILE A 17 12.06 -4.87 21.65
N THR A 18 10.97 -4.15 21.92
CA THR A 18 10.99 -2.75 22.35
C THR A 18 11.82 -2.59 23.63
N SER A 19 11.58 -3.45 24.63
CA SER A 19 12.33 -3.47 25.89
C SER A 19 13.84 -3.71 25.66
N TYR A 20 14.19 -4.62 24.76
CA TYR A 20 15.60 -4.89 24.44
C TYR A 20 16.25 -3.69 23.72
N ILE A 21 15.57 -3.05 22.78
CA ILE A 21 16.09 -1.89 22.04
C ILE A 21 16.32 -0.71 23.00
N ILE A 22 15.42 -0.49 23.95
CA ILE A 22 15.59 0.54 25.00
C ILE A 22 16.85 0.26 25.83
N GLN A 23 17.11 -1.00 26.19
CA GLN A 23 18.33 -1.38 26.93
C GLN A 23 19.60 -1.26 26.08
N ALA A 24 19.52 -1.56 24.78
CA ALA A 24 20.65 -1.47 23.85
C ALA A 24 21.00 -0.02 23.50
N VAL A 25 20.03 0.89 23.54
CA VAL A 25 20.17 2.34 23.28
C VAL A 25 19.56 3.14 24.44
N PRO A 26 20.27 3.22 25.59
CA PRO A 26 19.73 3.78 26.82
C PRO A 26 19.64 5.32 26.80
N ASP A 27 20.78 6.03 26.71
CA ASP A 27 20.83 7.47 27.06
C ASP A 27 21.52 8.39 26.04
N THR A 28 22.09 7.85 24.96
CA THR A 28 22.84 8.64 23.97
C THR A 28 22.20 8.54 22.60
N ALA A 29 21.77 9.68 22.06
CA ALA A 29 21.33 9.74 20.68
C ALA A 29 22.50 9.44 19.73
N ALA A 30 22.25 8.56 18.78
CA ALA A 30 23.23 8.04 17.86
C ALA A 30 22.66 8.07 16.44
N THR A 31 23.46 8.58 15.51
CA THR A 31 23.13 8.52 14.09
C THR A 31 23.16 7.08 13.59
N TYR A 32 22.48 6.84 12.47
CA TYR A 32 22.43 5.53 11.81
C TYR A 32 23.81 4.88 11.62
N GLU A 33 24.83 5.64 11.18
CA GLU A 33 26.19 5.09 10.98
C GLU A 33 26.94 4.83 12.29
N GLN A 34 26.67 5.61 13.33
CA GLN A 34 27.23 5.36 14.65
C GLN A 34 26.66 4.06 15.24
N LEU A 35 25.37 3.80 15.11
CA LEU A 35 24.76 2.55 15.58
C LEU A 35 25.34 1.32 14.89
N ARG A 36 25.85 1.44 13.66
CA ARG A 36 26.50 0.33 12.95
C ARG A 36 27.93 0.03 13.40
N THR A 37 28.58 0.97 14.08
CA THR A 37 30.04 0.91 14.34
C THR A 37 30.39 0.98 15.84
N THR A 38 29.45 1.37 16.69
CA THR A 38 29.68 1.60 18.13
C THR A 38 29.31 0.39 18.99
N ILE A 39 29.50 0.51 20.31
CA ILE A 39 29.15 -0.50 21.34
C ILE A 39 27.64 -0.82 21.32
N ALA A 40 26.78 0.16 21.02
CA ALA A 40 25.36 -0.11 20.79
C ALA A 40 25.18 -1.10 19.61
N GLY A 41 25.99 -0.98 18.56
CA GLY A 41 26.04 -1.90 17.44
C GLY A 41 26.41 -3.34 17.83
N SER A 42 27.28 -3.56 18.83
CA SER A 42 27.58 -4.92 19.29
C SER A 42 26.40 -5.56 20.01
N ALA A 43 25.65 -4.79 20.82
CA ALA A 43 24.42 -5.27 21.45
C ALA A 43 23.33 -5.62 20.41
N LEU A 44 23.20 -4.83 19.34
CA LEU A 44 22.31 -5.13 18.22
C LEU A 44 22.78 -6.36 17.43
N GLN A 45 24.08 -6.50 17.20
CA GLN A 45 24.64 -7.66 16.51
C GLN A 45 24.34 -8.97 17.24
N HIS A 46 24.40 -8.97 18.58
CA HIS A 46 24.02 -10.13 19.37
C HIS A 46 22.52 -10.47 19.28
N LEU A 47 21.67 -9.45 19.19
CA LEU A 47 20.24 -9.66 18.95
C LEU A 47 20.00 -10.29 17.58
N ILE A 48 20.69 -9.79 16.55
CA ILE A 48 20.57 -10.28 15.18
C ILE A 48 21.04 -11.74 15.08
N SER A 49 22.18 -12.09 15.68
CA SER A 49 22.64 -13.48 15.70
C SER A 49 21.67 -14.39 16.44
N ASN A 50 21.09 -13.93 17.55
CA ASN A 50 20.08 -14.69 18.27
C ASN A 50 18.82 -14.91 17.44
N PHE A 51 18.36 -13.91 16.69
CA PHE A 51 17.23 -14.07 15.78
C PHE A 51 17.52 -15.05 14.65
N ALA A 52 18.72 -15.00 14.08
CA ALA A 52 19.12 -15.91 13.00
C ALA A 52 19.23 -17.37 13.46
N GLU A 53 19.62 -17.61 14.72
CA GLU A 53 19.88 -18.97 15.24
C GLU A 53 18.69 -19.58 15.99
N ASN A 54 17.92 -18.78 16.73
CA ASN A 54 17.00 -19.29 17.76
C ASN A 54 15.54 -18.83 17.61
N VAL A 55 15.21 -17.94 16.66
CA VAL A 55 13.85 -17.39 16.53
C VAL A 55 13.28 -17.68 15.15
N HIS A 56 12.17 -18.41 15.09
CA HIS A 56 11.48 -18.74 13.84
C HIS A 56 10.08 -18.11 13.72
N HIS A 57 9.70 -17.26 14.67
CA HIS A 57 8.41 -16.59 14.68
C HIS A 57 8.16 -15.80 13.37
N PRO A 58 7.11 -16.12 12.57
CA PRO A 58 6.95 -15.59 11.21
C PRO A 58 6.72 -14.06 11.16
N ALA A 59 6.12 -13.49 12.21
CA ALA A 59 5.92 -12.05 12.30
C ALA A 59 7.12 -11.26 12.86
N ILE A 60 8.30 -11.85 13.03
CA ILE A 60 9.44 -11.18 13.69
C ILE A 60 9.82 -9.85 13.00
N VAL A 61 9.84 -9.81 11.67
CA VAL A 61 10.18 -8.60 10.91
C VAL A 61 9.10 -7.54 11.06
N ALA A 62 7.83 -7.95 10.99
CA ALA A 62 6.69 -7.08 11.25
C ALA A 62 6.75 -6.50 12.68
N ALA A 63 7.05 -7.34 13.68
CA ALA A 63 7.17 -6.92 15.08
C ALA A 63 8.28 -5.88 15.30
N ILE A 64 9.45 -6.06 14.66
CA ILE A 64 10.54 -5.06 14.73
C ILE A 64 10.12 -3.73 14.11
N LEU A 65 9.39 -3.74 13.00
CA LEU A 65 8.92 -2.53 12.32
C LEU A 65 7.77 -1.84 13.07
N ILE A 66 6.91 -2.61 13.74
CA ILE A 66 5.91 -2.08 14.67
C ILE A 66 6.63 -1.41 15.87
N ALA A 67 7.65 -2.05 16.45
CA ALA A 67 8.48 -1.43 17.50
C ALA A 67 9.10 -0.10 17.05
N LYS A 68 9.56 -0.02 15.80
CA LYS A 68 10.03 1.23 15.20
C LYS A 68 8.95 2.31 15.14
N ARG A 69 7.73 1.94 14.75
CA ARG A 69 6.59 2.86 14.72
C ARG A 69 6.27 3.38 16.12
N PHE A 70 6.37 2.55 17.16
CA PHE A 70 6.19 2.97 18.54
C PHE A 70 7.17 4.08 18.94
N PHE A 71 8.47 3.90 18.72
CA PHE A 71 9.45 4.95 18.99
C PHE A 71 9.23 6.24 18.17
N THR A 72 8.65 6.13 16.99
CA THR A 72 8.34 7.31 16.16
C THR A 72 7.06 8.02 16.63
N PHE A 73 6.14 7.31 17.28
CA PHE A 73 4.85 7.82 17.71
C PHE A 73 4.89 8.48 19.09
N VAL A 74 5.73 7.97 20.00
CA VAL A 74 6.02 8.65 21.27
C VAL A 74 6.62 10.02 20.94
N ASP A 75 6.00 11.10 21.45
CA ASP A 75 6.37 12.49 21.15
C ASP A 75 7.88 12.70 21.14
N SER A 76 8.37 13.51 20.20
CA SER A 76 9.80 13.71 19.95
C SER A 76 10.51 14.18 21.22
N ASP A 77 11.16 13.25 21.92
CA ASP A 77 12.10 13.62 22.97
C ASP A 77 13.11 14.60 22.37
N ASP A 78 13.29 15.78 22.98
CA ASP A 78 14.25 16.81 22.56
C ASP A 78 15.68 16.24 22.40
N SER A 79 15.94 15.08 23.01
CA SER A 79 17.21 14.37 22.95
C SER A 79 17.44 13.54 21.68
N GLY A 80 16.44 13.24 20.85
CA GLY A 80 16.61 12.40 19.64
C GLY A 80 16.88 10.91 19.91
N ILE A 81 16.64 10.45 21.15
CA ILE A 81 16.90 9.06 21.56
C ILE A 81 15.93 8.10 20.87
N ASN A 82 14.64 8.46 20.77
CA ASN A 82 13.64 7.62 20.12
C ASN A 82 13.89 7.47 18.61
N GLU A 83 14.43 8.50 17.95
CA GLU A 83 14.89 8.38 16.55
C GLU A 83 16.03 7.37 16.43
N SER A 84 16.97 7.38 17.38
CA SER A 84 18.09 6.43 17.44
C SER A 84 17.60 4.99 17.65
N ARG A 85 16.61 4.78 18.53
CA ARG A 85 15.95 3.48 18.75
C ARG A 85 15.20 3.02 17.49
N GLY A 86 14.53 3.93 16.79
CA GLY A 86 13.93 3.66 15.48
C GLY A 86 14.97 3.21 14.44
N PHE A 87 16.12 3.88 14.36
CA PHE A 87 17.22 3.43 13.48
C PHE A 87 17.78 2.07 13.89
N ALA A 88 17.86 1.76 15.18
CA ALA A 88 18.27 0.44 15.66
C ALA A 88 17.30 -0.65 15.19
N CYS A 89 15.99 -0.42 15.26
CA CYS A 89 14.99 -1.34 14.70
C CYS A 89 15.19 -1.55 13.19
N GLU A 90 15.42 -0.48 12.41
CA GLU A 90 15.69 -0.62 10.97
C GLU A 90 16.93 -1.47 10.71
N ILE A 91 18.03 -1.23 11.46
CA ILE A 91 19.29 -1.98 11.34
C ILE A 91 19.08 -3.46 11.65
N VAL A 92 18.44 -3.77 12.79
CA VAL A 92 18.18 -5.15 13.20
C VAL A 92 17.33 -5.86 12.16
N ALA A 93 16.26 -5.23 11.69
CA ALA A 93 15.36 -5.81 10.70
C ALA A 93 16.09 -6.16 9.40
N TRP A 94 16.75 -5.19 8.75
CA TRP A 94 17.36 -5.49 7.44
C TRP A 94 18.57 -6.41 7.56
N GLN A 95 19.34 -6.32 8.65
CA GLN A 95 20.51 -7.16 8.81
C GLN A 95 20.11 -8.61 9.11
N PHE A 96 19.05 -8.83 9.89
CA PHE A 96 18.43 -10.14 10.06
C PHE A 96 18.05 -10.75 8.70
N LEU A 97 17.43 -9.96 7.81
CA LEU A 97 17.08 -10.43 6.46
C LEU A 97 18.27 -10.90 5.62
N THR A 98 19.51 -10.45 5.92
CA THR A 98 20.70 -10.93 5.20
C THR A 98 21.14 -12.34 5.58
N TYR A 99 20.62 -12.89 6.69
CA TYR A 99 20.88 -14.27 7.11
C TYR A 99 19.87 -15.27 6.50
N LEU A 100 18.78 -14.77 5.92
CA LEU A 100 17.71 -15.59 5.37
C LEU A 100 17.98 -16.00 3.92
N SER A 101 17.44 -17.15 3.52
CA SER A 101 17.35 -17.51 2.11
C SER A 101 16.34 -16.64 1.36
N GLU A 102 16.38 -16.66 0.03
CA GLU A 102 15.44 -15.88 -0.81
C GLU A 102 13.97 -16.27 -0.58
N ARG A 103 13.69 -17.53 -0.25
CA ARG A 103 12.33 -18.00 0.07
C ARG A 103 11.86 -17.47 1.41
N GLU A 104 12.67 -17.64 2.44
CA GLU A 104 12.37 -17.14 3.78
C GLU A 104 12.23 -15.62 3.77
N LEU A 105 13.09 -14.90 3.03
CA LEU A 105 12.98 -13.45 2.84
C LEU A 105 11.60 -13.03 2.36
N VAL A 106 11.07 -13.72 1.34
CA VAL A 106 9.72 -13.48 0.80
C VAL A 106 8.66 -13.81 1.85
N ASP A 107 8.79 -14.95 2.53
CA ASP A 107 7.84 -15.38 3.56
C ASP A 107 7.77 -14.38 4.71
N PHE A 108 8.90 -13.93 5.26
CA PHE A 108 8.96 -12.98 6.37
C PHE A 108 8.54 -11.54 5.97
N LEU A 109 8.84 -11.10 4.74
CA LEU A 109 8.48 -9.74 4.28
C LEU A 109 7.00 -9.62 3.90
N LEU A 110 6.43 -10.70 3.36
CA LEU A 110 5.06 -10.74 2.87
C LEU A 110 4.11 -11.52 3.78
N TYR A 111 4.57 -11.93 4.96
CA TYR A 111 3.73 -12.49 6.02
C TYR A 111 2.67 -11.46 6.43
N GLU A 112 1.41 -11.84 6.33
CA GLU A 112 0.28 -11.03 6.78
C GLU A 112 -0.07 -11.37 8.23
N ILE A 113 -0.25 -10.35 9.06
CA ILE A 113 -0.65 -10.53 10.45
C ILE A 113 -2.09 -11.09 10.47
N PRO A 114 -2.34 -12.26 11.06
CA PRO A 114 -3.66 -12.89 11.04
C PRO A 114 -4.70 -12.04 11.80
N ASP A 115 -5.93 -12.00 11.28
CA ASP A 115 -7.06 -11.42 12.01
C ASP A 115 -7.56 -12.43 13.05
N PRO A 116 -7.72 -12.05 14.33
CA PRO A 116 -8.26 -12.95 15.36
C PRO A 116 -9.68 -13.44 15.06
N THR A 117 -10.39 -12.83 14.11
CA THR A 117 -11.69 -13.31 13.63
C THR A 117 -11.61 -14.40 12.55
N ASP A 118 -10.42 -14.67 12.00
CA ASP A 118 -10.18 -15.74 11.01
C ASP A 118 -9.92 -17.12 11.66
N VAL A 119 -10.10 -17.26 12.99
CA VAL A 119 -9.86 -18.53 13.70
C VAL A 119 -10.91 -19.58 13.32
N GLU A 120 -10.38 -20.71 12.87
CA GLU A 120 -11.04 -21.89 12.30
C GLU A 120 -12.24 -22.41 13.13
N SER A 121 -13.42 -22.54 12.49
CA SER A 121 -14.53 -23.32 13.03
C SER A 121 -14.28 -24.82 12.82
N HIS A 122 -13.97 -25.56 13.89
CA HIS A 122 -13.86 -27.01 13.87
C HIS A 122 -15.24 -27.70 13.85
N ASP A 123 -15.52 -28.51 12.82
CA ASP A 123 -16.66 -29.43 12.82
C ASP A 123 -16.34 -30.66 13.69
N ALA A 124 -17.02 -30.76 14.83
CA ALA A 124 -16.80 -31.82 15.84
C ALA A 124 -17.19 -33.25 15.39
N GLU A 125 -17.78 -33.43 14.20
CA GLU A 125 -18.38 -34.70 13.77
C GLU A 125 -17.56 -35.48 12.72
N THR A 126 -16.64 -34.84 11.99
CA THR A 126 -15.89 -35.51 10.90
C THR A 126 -14.37 -35.29 10.90
N GLY A 127 -13.83 -34.46 11.81
CA GLY A 127 -12.39 -34.24 11.91
C GLY A 127 -11.74 -33.66 10.65
N ARG A 128 -12.53 -33.10 9.73
CA ARG A 128 -12.03 -32.36 8.56
C ARG A 128 -12.00 -30.86 8.89
N VAL A 129 -10.92 -30.22 8.46
CA VAL A 129 -10.82 -28.75 8.45
C VAL A 129 -11.83 -28.23 7.43
N ILE A 130 -12.89 -27.58 7.89
CA ILE A 130 -13.80 -26.81 7.04
C ILE A 130 -13.38 -25.36 7.15
N TRP A 131 -12.91 -24.81 6.03
CA TRP A 131 -12.69 -23.37 5.90
C TRP A 131 -14.06 -22.68 6.01
N PRO A 132 -14.24 -21.68 6.88
CA PRO A 132 -15.52 -21.01 7.00
C PRO A 132 -15.90 -20.37 5.67
N HIS A 133 -16.99 -20.86 5.08
CA HIS A 133 -17.65 -20.17 3.97
C HIS A 133 -18.18 -18.84 4.50
N LYS A 134 -17.55 -17.73 4.09
CA LYS A 134 -18.03 -16.37 4.34
C LYS A 134 -19.45 -16.23 3.77
N GLN A 135 -20.46 -16.21 4.64
CA GLN A 135 -21.80 -15.76 4.29
C GLN A 135 -22.13 -14.51 5.10
N GLY A 136 -21.87 -13.35 4.49
CA GLY A 136 -22.54 -12.07 4.78
C GLY A 136 -22.11 -11.30 6.02
N ASN A 137 -21.33 -10.23 5.82
CA ASN A 137 -21.78 -8.83 5.91
C ASN A 137 -20.61 -7.89 6.29
N GLY A 138 -20.07 -7.13 5.32
CA GLY A 138 -19.45 -5.83 5.62
C GLY A 138 -17.92 -5.67 5.61
N ARG A 139 -17.11 -6.62 5.14
CA ARG A 139 -15.66 -6.39 4.86
C ARG A 139 -15.23 -7.17 3.64
N GLY A 140 -14.60 -6.47 2.69
CA GLY A 140 -14.27 -6.97 1.36
C GLY A 140 -13.62 -8.34 1.37
N ASP A 141 -14.24 -9.27 0.65
CA ASP A 141 -13.66 -10.57 0.37
C ASP A 141 -12.30 -10.37 -0.30
N SER A 142 -11.24 -10.93 0.29
CA SER A 142 -9.92 -11.07 -0.32
C SER A 142 -9.99 -12.10 -1.45
N ASN A 143 -10.73 -11.75 -2.50
CA ASN A 143 -10.90 -12.54 -3.71
C ASN A 143 -9.87 -12.12 -4.77
N GLU A 144 -9.86 -12.76 -5.93
CA GLU A 144 -8.97 -12.44 -7.05
C GLU A 144 -9.03 -10.98 -7.54
N SER A 145 -10.10 -10.25 -7.21
CA SER A 145 -10.30 -8.83 -7.52
C SER A 145 -9.64 -7.87 -6.51
N THR A 146 -9.05 -8.38 -5.43
CA THR A 146 -8.41 -7.55 -4.41
C THR A 146 -7.10 -7.00 -4.95
N PRO A 147 -6.85 -5.68 -4.87
CA PRO A 147 -5.61 -5.10 -5.36
C PRO A 147 -4.40 -5.70 -4.61
N LEU A 148 -3.31 -5.95 -5.33
CA LEU A 148 -2.09 -6.56 -4.77
C LEU A 148 -1.41 -5.68 -3.72
N LEU A 149 -1.73 -4.39 -3.71
CA LEU A 149 -1.35 -3.41 -2.70
C LEU A 149 -2.63 -2.84 -2.13
N LEU A 150 -2.84 -2.92 -0.82
CA LEU A 150 -3.88 -2.11 -0.19
C LEU A 150 -3.48 -0.64 -0.40
N ASN A 151 -4.35 0.14 -1.05
CA ASN A 151 -4.15 1.56 -1.24
C ASN A 151 -3.70 2.21 0.09
N GLU A 152 -2.61 3.00 0.06
CA GLU A 152 -1.81 3.51 1.20
C GLU A 152 -2.59 4.28 2.28
N GLN A 153 -3.90 4.44 2.13
CA GLN A 153 -4.74 5.36 2.90
C GLN A 153 -5.79 4.65 3.77
N SER A 154 -5.88 3.33 3.71
CA SER A 154 -6.71 2.55 4.64
C SER A 154 -6.13 2.40 6.06
N PRO A 155 -4.79 2.34 6.29
CA PRO A 155 -4.23 2.29 7.65
C PRO A 155 -4.47 3.60 8.40
N THR A 156 -4.44 4.74 7.70
CA THR A 156 -4.46 6.06 8.34
C THR A 156 -5.74 6.31 9.13
N ARG A 157 -6.87 5.71 8.73
CA ARG A 157 -8.15 5.82 9.46
C ARG A 157 -8.14 5.07 10.81
N ARG A 158 -7.36 4.00 10.95
CA ARG A 158 -7.18 3.30 12.25
C ARG A 158 -6.10 3.94 13.12
N LEU A 159 -5.07 4.51 12.49
CA LEU A 159 -3.95 5.18 13.17
C LEU A 159 -4.22 6.65 13.57
N SER A 160 -5.37 7.24 13.22
CA SER A 160 -5.69 8.66 13.48
C SER A 160 -6.60 8.90 14.68
N HIS A 161 -7.01 7.86 15.42
CA HIS A 161 -7.75 8.03 16.66
C HIS A 161 -6.79 8.22 17.85
N PRO A 162 -6.90 9.32 18.62
CA PRO A 162 -6.18 9.47 19.89
C PRO A 162 -6.68 8.42 20.89
N PRO A 163 -5.82 7.85 21.75
CA PRO A 163 -6.27 7.09 22.90
C PRO A 163 -6.84 8.07 23.93
N GLY A 164 -8.15 8.33 23.86
CA GLY A 164 -8.83 9.13 24.85
C GLY A 164 -10.15 9.71 24.38
N THR A 165 -11.21 9.37 25.12
CA THR A 165 -12.56 9.96 25.10
C THR A 165 -13.57 9.31 24.14
N GLN A 166 -13.88 8.03 24.36
CA GLN A 166 -15.23 7.55 24.08
C GLN A 166 -16.10 7.82 25.32
N ASN A 167 -16.98 8.81 25.23
CA ASN A 167 -18.14 8.93 26.11
C ASN A 167 -19.08 7.76 25.80
N PRO A 168 -19.41 6.86 26.75
CA PRO A 168 -20.51 5.94 26.57
C PRO A 168 -21.79 6.66 27.00
N ILE A 169 -22.54 7.20 26.03
CA ILE A 169 -23.95 7.53 26.25
C ILE A 169 -24.80 6.33 25.82
N ALA A 170 -25.39 5.72 26.86
CA ALA A 170 -26.64 4.96 26.90
C ALA A 170 -26.67 3.50 26.42
N ALA A 171 -26.62 2.56 27.38
CA ALA A 171 -27.66 1.55 27.60
C ALA A 171 -27.53 0.85 28.98
N SER A 172 -28.43 1.21 29.90
CA SER A 172 -29.10 0.43 30.96
C SER A 172 -28.39 -0.71 31.75
N ASN A 173 -28.27 -0.45 33.06
CA ASN A 173 -28.62 -1.27 34.25
C ASN A 173 -27.93 -2.62 34.60
N ALA A 174 -27.59 -2.69 35.90
CA ALA A 174 -27.19 -3.83 36.76
C ALA A 174 -25.77 -4.37 36.47
N ASP A 175 -24.82 -4.44 37.41
CA ASP A 175 -24.88 -5.00 38.76
C ASP A 175 -23.59 -4.58 39.54
N GLU A 176 -23.63 -4.55 40.88
CA GLU A 176 -22.49 -4.20 41.75
C GLU A 176 -21.58 -5.41 42.01
N GLY A 177 -20.26 -5.22 41.90
CA GLY A 177 -19.27 -6.00 42.66
C GLY A 177 -18.14 -6.61 41.84
N GLY A 178 -16.90 -6.28 42.21
CA GLY A 178 -15.71 -7.05 41.80
C GLY A 178 -14.49 -6.19 41.51
N HIS A 179 -13.57 -6.14 42.48
CA HIS A 179 -12.21 -5.61 42.31
C HIS A 179 -11.47 -6.30 41.14
N GLY A 180 -10.86 -5.48 40.29
CA GLY A 180 -9.81 -5.87 39.36
C GLY A 180 -9.11 -4.62 38.84
N GLU A 181 -7.95 -4.29 39.39
CA GLU A 181 -7.05 -3.28 38.82
C GLU A 181 -6.56 -3.79 37.46
N CYS A 182 -7.13 -3.28 36.38
CA CYS A 182 -6.60 -3.48 35.03
C CYS A 182 -5.56 -2.39 34.77
N ASN A 183 -4.28 -2.71 34.91
CA ASN A 183 -3.20 -1.91 34.33
C ASN A 183 -3.32 -1.97 32.80
N ASN A 184 -4.09 -1.06 32.21
CA ASN A 184 -4.17 -0.90 30.76
C ASN A 184 -3.06 0.06 30.33
N ASP A 185 -1.90 -0.49 29.93
CA ASP A 185 -0.87 0.29 29.25
C ASP A 185 -1.37 0.66 27.84
N PRO A 186 -1.49 1.96 27.49
CA PRO A 186 -2.02 2.42 26.19
C PRO A 186 -1.12 2.08 24.99
N GLU A 187 0.08 1.54 25.24
CA GLU A 187 1.03 1.09 24.23
C GLU A 187 0.63 -0.26 23.59
N VAL A 188 -0.26 -1.03 24.26
CA VAL A 188 -0.52 -2.46 24.00
C VAL A 188 -1.69 -2.72 23.01
N ASP A 189 -2.62 -1.77 22.84
CA ASP A 189 -3.79 -1.87 21.95
C ASP A 189 -3.49 -1.49 20.48
N ALA A 190 -2.33 -0.87 20.24
CA ALA A 190 -1.97 -0.37 18.91
C ALA A 190 -1.52 -1.47 17.92
N THR A 191 -1.27 -2.70 18.38
CA THR A 191 -0.93 -3.82 17.49
C THR A 191 -2.11 -4.28 16.64
N GLU A 192 -3.34 -4.08 17.11
CA GLU A 192 -4.57 -4.37 16.36
C GLU A 192 -4.70 -3.51 15.09
N ALA A 193 -4.08 -2.33 15.08
CA ALA A 193 -4.08 -1.45 13.92
C ALA A 193 -3.30 -2.03 12.73
N PHE A 194 -2.41 -3.01 12.95
CA PHE A 194 -1.57 -3.63 11.93
C PHE A 194 -2.08 -5.01 11.46
N VAL A 195 -3.19 -5.49 12.02
CA VAL A 195 -3.83 -6.74 11.57
C VAL A 195 -4.14 -6.67 10.08
N GLY A 196 -3.81 -7.74 9.34
CA GLY A 196 -3.96 -7.84 7.90
C GLY A 196 -2.90 -7.13 7.06
N MET A 197 -1.92 -6.46 7.67
CA MET A 197 -0.79 -5.86 6.96
C MET A 197 0.40 -6.80 6.89
N ASN A 198 1.20 -6.64 5.83
CA ASN A 198 2.50 -7.30 5.72
C ASN A 198 3.66 -6.41 6.24
N ALA A 199 4.86 -6.99 6.37
CA ALA A 199 6.01 -6.25 6.88
C ALA A 199 6.43 -5.07 5.98
N LEU A 200 6.24 -5.15 4.65
CA LEU A 200 6.55 -4.04 3.74
C LEU A 200 5.59 -2.86 3.93
N GLU A 201 4.30 -3.12 4.10
CA GLU A 201 3.27 -2.12 4.38
C GLU A 201 3.50 -1.48 5.75
N ILE A 202 3.82 -2.29 6.76
CA ILE A 202 4.20 -1.78 8.09
C ILE A 202 5.46 -0.92 8.00
N ALA A 203 6.47 -1.31 7.20
CA ALA A 203 7.66 -0.50 6.98
C ALA A 203 7.34 0.86 6.34
N ALA A 204 6.40 0.91 5.38
CA ALA A 204 5.94 2.13 4.76
C ALA A 204 5.20 3.04 5.78
N VAL A 205 4.25 2.48 6.54
CA VAL A 205 3.51 3.20 7.60
C VAL A 205 4.45 3.67 8.72
N ALA A 206 5.46 2.88 9.06
CA ALA A 206 6.49 3.23 10.03
C ALA A 206 7.54 4.22 9.48
N ASN A 207 7.47 4.61 8.20
CA ASN A 207 8.42 5.51 7.53
C ASN A 207 9.87 4.98 7.58
N ALA A 208 10.06 3.66 7.44
CA ALA A 208 11.34 2.95 7.54
C ALA A 208 12.19 3.10 6.27
N LYS A 209 12.59 4.33 5.96
CA LYS A 209 13.29 4.67 4.71
C LYS A 209 14.62 3.93 4.55
N LYS A 210 15.40 3.74 5.64
CA LYS A 210 16.72 3.08 5.56
C LYS A 210 16.55 1.58 5.34
N PHE A 211 15.58 0.94 6.00
CA PHE A 211 15.19 -0.44 5.79
C PHE A 211 14.70 -0.66 4.36
N LEU A 212 13.72 0.13 3.91
CA LEU A 212 13.17 0.03 2.56
C LEU A 212 14.24 0.24 1.49
N SER A 213 15.22 1.12 1.71
CA SER A 213 16.31 1.36 0.75
C SER A 213 17.35 0.24 0.64
N GLN A 214 17.28 -0.80 1.48
CA GLN A 214 18.28 -1.88 1.45
C GLN A 214 18.10 -2.78 0.24
N ARG A 215 19.23 -3.26 -0.31
CA ARG A 215 19.23 -4.11 -1.51
C ARG A 215 18.40 -5.37 -1.35
N VAL A 216 18.40 -6.00 -0.17
CA VAL A 216 17.62 -7.22 0.09
C VAL A 216 16.12 -6.95 0.01
N VAL A 217 15.65 -5.83 0.55
CA VAL A 217 14.23 -5.43 0.50
C VAL A 217 13.85 -4.94 -0.90
N GLN A 218 14.70 -4.10 -1.52
CA GLN A 218 14.50 -3.61 -2.88
C GLN A 218 14.45 -4.74 -3.91
N LYS A 219 15.24 -5.80 -3.72
CA LYS A 219 15.17 -7.00 -4.55
C LYS A 219 13.79 -7.63 -4.48
N THR A 220 13.27 -7.89 -3.28
CA THR A 220 11.92 -8.46 -3.13
C THR A 220 10.84 -7.55 -3.73
N VAL A 221 10.93 -6.24 -3.55
CA VAL A 221 10.02 -5.27 -4.19
C VAL A 221 10.12 -5.32 -5.72
N ALA A 222 11.33 -5.43 -6.27
CA ALA A 222 11.54 -5.58 -7.71
C ALA A 222 11.02 -6.92 -8.24
N ASP A 223 11.15 -8.00 -7.47
CA ASP A 223 10.63 -9.32 -7.83
C ASP A 223 9.10 -9.32 -7.84
N ILE A 224 8.44 -8.63 -6.90
CA ILE A 224 6.99 -8.36 -6.92
C ILE A 224 6.61 -7.52 -8.16
N TRP A 225 7.38 -6.47 -8.44
CA TRP A 225 7.14 -5.58 -9.58
C TRP A 225 7.24 -6.28 -10.94
N ASN A 226 8.21 -7.18 -11.10
CA ASN A 226 8.40 -7.96 -12.32
C ASN A 226 7.43 -9.14 -12.43
N GLY A 227 6.74 -9.49 -11.33
CA GLY A 227 5.84 -10.65 -11.26
C GLY A 227 6.58 -11.97 -11.06
N ASP A 228 7.81 -11.93 -10.55
CA ASP A 228 8.60 -13.10 -10.16
C ASP A 228 8.23 -13.59 -8.74
N VAL A 229 7.52 -12.78 -7.96
CA VAL A 229 6.78 -13.19 -6.75
C VAL A 229 5.30 -13.02 -7.04
N VAL A 230 4.53 -14.11 -6.94
CA VAL A 230 3.08 -14.09 -7.19
C VAL A 230 2.36 -14.63 -5.97
N PHE A 231 1.34 -13.91 -5.51
CA PHE A 231 0.57 -14.25 -4.30
C PHE A 231 -0.44 -15.40 -4.50
N TRP A 232 -0.56 -15.90 -5.74
CA TRP A 232 -1.56 -16.90 -6.17
C TRP A 232 -0.96 -17.82 -7.25
N ASP A 233 -1.05 -19.15 -7.08
CA ASP A 233 -0.52 -20.13 -8.06
C ASP A 233 -1.56 -20.50 -9.15
N SER A 234 -2.86 -20.25 -8.92
CA SER A 234 -3.91 -20.52 -9.92
C SER A 234 -5.15 -19.61 -9.78
N LEU A 235 -5.78 -19.33 -10.93
CA LEU A 235 -7.09 -18.66 -11.10
C LEU A 235 -8.25 -19.59 -10.69
N SER A 236 -8.21 -20.11 -9.46
CA SER A 236 -9.27 -20.95 -8.90
C SER A 236 -9.88 -20.27 -7.68
N THR A 237 -11.20 -20.34 -7.56
CA THR A 237 -12.03 -19.76 -6.48
C THR A 237 -11.68 -20.24 -5.06
N HIS A 238 -10.69 -21.12 -4.90
CA HIS A 238 -10.25 -21.69 -3.63
C HIS A 238 -8.75 -21.52 -3.35
N SER A 239 -8.05 -20.67 -4.11
CA SER A 239 -6.64 -20.38 -3.83
C SER A 239 -6.51 -19.63 -2.50
N VAL A 240 -5.50 -19.95 -1.69
CA VAL A 240 -5.17 -19.25 -0.43
C VAL A 240 -4.03 -18.27 -0.73
N LYS A 241 -4.15 -17.02 -0.27
CA LYS A 241 -3.15 -15.95 -0.48
C LYS A 241 -1.87 -16.34 0.25
N LYS A 242 -0.88 -16.87 -0.48
CA LYS A 242 0.44 -17.17 0.07
C LYS A 242 1.48 -16.57 -0.88
N PRO A 243 2.40 -15.74 -0.38
CA PRO A 243 3.48 -15.22 -1.21
C PRO A 243 4.35 -16.40 -1.65
N GLN A 244 4.36 -16.71 -2.95
CA GLN A 244 5.16 -17.80 -3.49
C GLN A 244 6.04 -17.30 -4.63
N LEU A 245 7.24 -17.85 -4.71
CA LEU A 245 8.15 -17.61 -5.83
C LEU A 245 7.51 -18.15 -7.12
N TYR A 246 7.48 -17.34 -8.16
CA TYR A 246 6.89 -17.67 -9.45
C TYR A 246 7.54 -18.91 -10.06
N ASN A 247 6.75 -19.94 -10.31
CA ASN A 247 7.19 -21.14 -11.00
C ASN A 247 6.62 -21.16 -12.42
N LYS A 248 7.48 -20.88 -13.42
CA LYS A 248 7.14 -20.78 -14.85
C LYS A 248 6.42 -22.02 -15.43
N ARG A 249 6.45 -23.17 -14.73
CA ARG A 249 5.84 -24.44 -15.18
C ARG A 249 4.39 -24.65 -14.69
N THR A 250 3.93 -23.92 -13.68
CA THR A 250 2.61 -24.15 -13.05
C THR A 250 1.64 -22.99 -13.28
N THR A 251 2.13 -21.77 -13.50
CA THR A 251 1.29 -20.56 -13.48
C THR A 251 0.70 -20.20 -14.85
N ASP A 252 -0.59 -19.84 -14.86
CA ASP A 252 -1.34 -19.38 -16.05
C ASP A 252 -0.75 -18.06 -16.61
N PRO A 253 -0.51 -17.95 -17.93
CA PRO A 253 -0.15 -16.70 -18.60
C PRO A 253 -0.97 -15.47 -18.19
N TYR A 254 -2.27 -15.61 -17.90
CA TYR A 254 -3.15 -14.49 -17.55
C TYR A 254 -2.82 -13.84 -16.19
N THR A 255 -2.19 -14.58 -15.28
CA THR A 255 -1.72 -14.07 -13.98
C THR A 255 -0.70 -12.94 -14.13
N ARG A 256 -0.02 -12.88 -15.29
CA ARG A 256 0.94 -11.81 -15.61
C ARG A 256 0.28 -10.46 -15.86
N LEU A 257 -0.98 -10.38 -16.27
CA LEU A 257 -1.64 -9.08 -16.50
C LEU A 257 -1.88 -8.30 -15.21
N ARG A 258 -1.90 -8.97 -14.05
CA ARG A 258 -2.05 -8.33 -12.73
C ARG A 258 -0.73 -7.76 -12.19
N VAL A 259 0.38 -8.06 -12.84
CA VAL A 259 1.69 -7.57 -12.40
C VAL A 259 1.73 -6.05 -12.62
N PRO A 260 2.13 -5.26 -11.60
CA PRO A 260 2.11 -3.80 -11.65
C PRO A 260 2.78 -3.22 -12.90
N LYS A 261 3.87 -3.85 -13.36
CA LYS A 261 4.59 -3.47 -14.58
C LYS A 261 3.71 -3.44 -15.84
N TYR A 262 2.89 -4.47 -16.07
CA TYR A 262 2.03 -4.50 -17.24
C TYR A 262 0.86 -3.54 -17.09
N GLN A 263 0.28 -3.42 -15.89
CA GLN A 263 -0.77 -2.46 -15.62
C GLN A 263 -0.32 -1.02 -15.92
N LYS A 264 0.88 -0.64 -15.48
CA LYS A 264 1.46 0.68 -15.78
C LYS A 264 1.84 0.84 -17.26
N ALA A 265 2.34 -0.21 -17.91
CA ALA A 265 2.59 -0.18 -19.35
C ALA A 265 1.30 0.03 -20.17
N PHE A 266 0.19 -0.60 -19.78
CA PHE A 266 -1.12 -0.38 -20.41
C PHE A 266 -1.64 1.03 -20.16
N GLN A 267 -1.53 1.54 -18.93
CA GLN A 267 -1.89 2.94 -18.61
C GLN A 267 -1.08 3.92 -19.49
N ALA A 268 0.22 3.69 -19.64
CA ALA A 268 1.09 4.49 -20.49
C ALA A 268 0.73 4.39 -21.98
N ALA A 269 0.44 3.19 -22.49
CA ALA A 269 0.03 2.99 -23.88
C ALA A 269 -1.32 3.67 -24.18
N PHE A 270 -2.26 3.62 -23.25
CA PHE A 270 -3.54 4.30 -23.33
C PHE A 270 -3.36 5.83 -23.38
N PHE A 271 -2.48 6.37 -22.53
CA PHE A 271 -2.10 7.80 -22.56
C PHE A 271 -1.40 8.21 -23.87
N ILE A 272 -0.50 7.39 -24.42
CA ILE A 272 0.13 7.67 -25.72
C ILE A 272 -0.93 7.67 -26.83
N SER A 273 -1.86 6.71 -26.82
CA SER A 273 -2.96 6.67 -27.78
C SER A 273 -3.81 7.93 -27.70
N PHE A 274 -4.09 8.42 -26.49
CA PHE A 274 -4.77 9.69 -26.30
C PHE A 274 -4.02 10.85 -26.91
N LEU A 275 -2.72 10.97 -26.62
CA LEU A 275 -1.89 12.07 -27.08
C LEU A 275 -1.81 12.11 -28.62
N VAL A 276 -1.77 10.95 -29.27
CA VAL A 276 -1.83 10.84 -30.73
C VAL A 276 -3.19 11.30 -31.26
N LEU A 277 -4.30 10.86 -30.66
CA LEU A 277 -5.64 11.28 -31.07
C LEU A 277 -5.87 12.79 -30.86
N TYR A 278 -5.49 13.31 -29.70
CA TYR A 278 -5.52 14.73 -29.35
C TYR A 278 -4.74 15.56 -30.38
N TYR A 279 -3.49 15.17 -30.67
CA TYR A 279 -2.66 15.86 -31.66
C TYR A 279 -3.24 15.77 -33.07
N ALA A 280 -3.78 14.61 -33.46
CA ALA A 280 -4.42 14.44 -34.76
C ALA A 280 -5.62 15.39 -34.95
N VAL A 281 -6.46 15.55 -33.93
CA VAL A 281 -7.59 16.49 -33.94
C VAL A 281 -7.11 17.95 -34.04
N LEU A 282 -6.05 18.32 -33.31
CA LEU A 282 -5.48 19.66 -33.40
C LEU A 282 -4.87 19.98 -34.77
N VAL A 283 -4.25 19.00 -35.43
CA VAL A 283 -3.66 19.19 -36.76
C VAL A 283 -4.74 19.28 -37.83
N GLU A 284 -5.77 18.45 -37.75
CA GLU A 284 -6.83 18.40 -38.76
C GLU A 284 -7.71 19.66 -38.69
N ARG A 285 -7.98 20.17 -37.48
CA ARG A 285 -8.74 21.40 -37.18
C ARG A 285 -9.77 21.76 -38.26
N ASP A 286 -10.73 20.87 -38.52
CA ASP A 286 -11.82 21.14 -39.48
C ASP A 286 -12.96 21.89 -38.77
N PRO A 287 -13.21 23.17 -39.09
CA PRO A 287 -14.25 23.94 -38.43
C PRO A 287 -15.67 23.55 -38.86
N ARG A 288 -15.85 22.96 -40.06
CA ARG A 288 -17.18 22.82 -40.69
C ARG A 288 -17.90 21.51 -40.40
N HIS A 289 -17.16 20.45 -40.07
CA HIS A 289 -17.73 19.14 -39.79
C HIS A 289 -16.97 18.46 -38.66
N ILE A 290 -17.66 17.56 -37.95
CA ILE A 290 -17.01 16.70 -36.97
C ILE A 290 -16.14 15.70 -37.73
N SER A 291 -14.82 15.76 -37.52
CA SER A 291 -13.93 14.81 -38.18
C SER A 291 -14.06 13.40 -37.59
N LYS A 292 -13.65 12.39 -38.36
CA LYS A 292 -13.55 11.01 -37.88
C LYS A 292 -12.60 10.90 -36.70
N THR A 293 -11.49 11.64 -36.70
CA THR A 293 -10.51 11.69 -35.60
C THR A 293 -11.13 12.26 -34.32
N GLU A 294 -11.97 13.28 -34.46
CA GLU A 294 -12.72 13.92 -33.37
C GLU A 294 -13.73 12.95 -32.74
N ILE A 295 -14.42 12.14 -33.54
CA ILE A 295 -15.31 11.07 -33.03
C ILE A 295 -14.53 10.04 -32.21
N PHE A 296 -13.35 9.61 -32.68
CA PHE A 296 -12.50 8.69 -31.91
C PHE A 296 -12.02 9.30 -30.60
N LEU A 297 -11.66 10.59 -30.60
CA LEU A 297 -11.29 11.32 -29.40
C LEU A 297 -12.44 11.35 -28.38
N TYR A 298 -13.68 11.60 -28.83
CA TYR A 298 -14.85 11.59 -27.93
C TYR A 298 -15.15 10.22 -27.33
N LEU A 299 -15.06 9.15 -28.14
CA LEU A 299 -15.22 7.80 -27.62
C LEU A 299 -14.13 7.46 -26.60
N TRP A 300 -12.90 7.92 -26.85
CA TRP A 300 -11.79 7.73 -25.92
C TRP A 300 -12.03 8.47 -24.60
N ILE A 301 -12.36 9.76 -24.65
CA ILE A 301 -12.63 10.58 -23.45
C ILE A 301 -13.83 10.03 -22.69
N GLY A 302 -14.88 9.59 -23.39
CA GLY A 302 -16.06 8.97 -22.77
C GLY A 302 -15.73 7.65 -22.06
N SER A 303 -14.87 6.80 -22.65
CA SER A 303 -14.41 5.57 -22.01
C SER A 303 -13.55 5.86 -20.78
N PHE A 304 -12.63 6.83 -20.88
CA PHE A 304 -11.77 7.22 -19.76
C PHE A 304 -12.59 7.85 -18.62
N ALA A 305 -13.56 8.71 -18.95
CA ALA A 305 -14.44 9.32 -17.96
C ALA A 305 -15.32 8.29 -17.23
N TYR A 306 -15.76 7.23 -17.90
CA TYR A 306 -16.54 6.16 -17.27
C TYR A 306 -15.69 5.38 -16.25
N ASP A 307 -14.45 5.06 -16.61
CA ASP A 307 -13.51 4.34 -15.73
C ASP A 307 -13.17 5.16 -14.48
N GLU A 308 -12.73 6.40 -14.67
CA GLU A 308 -12.40 7.32 -13.57
C GLU A 308 -13.60 7.65 -12.68
N PHE A 309 -14.81 7.78 -13.25
CA PHE A 309 -16.01 8.01 -12.46
C PHE A 309 -16.36 6.81 -11.56
N GLY A 310 -16.12 5.59 -12.04
CA GLY A 310 -16.24 4.37 -11.24
C GLY A 310 -15.26 4.37 -10.07
N GLU A 311 -14.00 4.69 -10.32
CA GLU A 311 -12.96 4.76 -9.28
C GLU A 311 -13.25 5.84 -8.23
N VAL A 312 -13.72 7.03 -8.66
CA VAL A 312 -14.15 8.10 -7.74
C VAL A 312 -15.35 7.67 -6.88
N MET A 313 -16.29 6.94 -7.45
CA MET A 313 -17.47 6.46 -6.72
C MET A 313 -17.10 5.39 -5.68
N ASP A 314 -16.18 4.49 -6.03
CA ASP A 314 -15.70 3.43 -5.16
C ASP A 314 -14.78 3.97 -4.03
N ALA A 315 -13.98 5.00 -4.32
CA ALA A 315 -13.12 5.67 -3.33
C ALA A 315 -13.92 6.59 -2.37
N GLY A 316 -15.04 7.15 -2.83
CA GLY A 316 -15.89 8.06 -2.06
C GLY A 316 -15.41 9.53 -2.08
N LEU A 317 -16.37 10.47 -1.99
CA LEU A 317 -16.18 11.92 -2.19
C LEU A 317 -15.20 12.62 -1.21
N LEU A 318 -14.81 11.97 -0.11
CA LEU A 318 -13.91 12.53 0.93
C LEU A 318 -12.41 12.25 0.70
N PHE A 319 -12.04 11.40 -0.26
CA PHE A 319 -10.65 10.99 -0.53
C PHE A 319 -10.03 11.65 -1.77
N TYR A 320 -10.76 12.51 -2.48
CA TYR A 320 -10.30 13.11 -3.73
C TYR A 320 -9.12 14.12 -3.54
N GLN A 321 -8.75 14.43 -2.30
CA GLN A 321 -7.60 15.31 -2.00
C GLN A 321 -6.26 14.59 -1.90
N THR A 322 -6.21 13.27 -1.99
CA THR A 322 -5.01 12.53 -1.54
C THR A 322 -4.03 12.15 -2.66
N ASP A 323 -4.44 12.11 -3.93
CA ASP A 323 -3.55 11.85 -5.07
C ASP A 323 -3.46 13.04 -6.03
N PHE A 324 -2.33 13.75 -5.95
CA PHE A 324 -2.02 14.91 -6.80
C PHE A 324 -2.17 14.62 -8.31
N TRP A 325 -2.01 13.36 -8.72
CA TRP A 325 -2.05 12.95 -10.12
C TRP A 325 -3.48 12.73 -10.64
N SER A 326 -4.38 12.19 -9.82
CA SER A 326 -5.80 12.01 -10.17
C SER A 326 -6.51 13.35 -10.44
N LEU A 327 -6.02 14.43 -9.83
CA LEU A 327 -6.50 15.79 -10.11
C LEU A 327 -6.36 16.18 -11.59
N TRP A 328 -5.25 15.80 -12.22
CA TRP A 328 -5.01 16.09 -13.63
C TRP A 328 -5.91 15.26 -14.54
N ASP A 329 -6.19 14.01 -14.16
CA ASP A 329 -7.05 13.11 -14.93
C ASP A 329 -8.51 13.61 -14.97
N VAL A 330 -9.03 14.14 -13.85
CA VAL A 330 -10.35 14.81 -13.84
C VAL A 330 -10.33 16.13 -14.60
N ALA A 331 -9.23 16.89 -14.56
CA ALA A 331 -9.11 18.10 -15.36
C ALA A 331 -9.19 17.81 -16.87
N ILE A 332 -8.60 16.71 -17.34
CA ILE A 332 -8.74 16.22 -18.73
C ILE A 332 -10.21 15.95 -19.04
N ILE A 333 -10.93 15.23 -18.17
CA ILE A 333 -12.35 14.92 -18.37
C ILE A 333 -13.19 16.21 -18.45
N VAL A 334 -12.97 17.16 -17.54
CA VAL A 334 -13.71 18.43 -17.51
C VAL A 334 -13.47 19.26 -18.77
N ILE A 335 -12.20 19.39 -19.21
CA ILE A 335 -11.86 20.13 -20.44
C ILE A 335 -12.43 19.41 -21.67
N GLY A 336 -12.35 18.08 -21.74
CA GLY A 336 -12.91 17.27 -22.81
C GLY A 336 -14.44 17.39 -22.93
N VAL A 337 -15.16 17.41 -21.81
CA VAL A 337 -16.62 17.65 -21.78
C VAL A 337 -16.94 19.09 -22.18
N ALA A 338 -16.17 20.08 -21.72
CA ALA A 338 -16.36 21.48 -22.13
C ALA A 338 -16.14 21.66 -23.63
N PHE A 339 -15.12 21.01 -24.20
CA PHE A 339 -14.89 20.95 -25.65
C PHE A 339 -16.08 20.34 -26.38
N LEU A 340 -16.56 19.17 -25.96
CA LEU A 340 -17.73 18.51 -26.57
C LEU A 340 -18.97 19.42 -26.58
N VAL A 341 -19.31 20.02 -25.42
CA VAL A 341 -20.51 20.87 -25.28
C VAL A 341 -20.41 22.13 -26.14
N THR A 342 -19.25 22.81 -26.11
CA THR A 342 -19.04 24.02 -26.91
C THR A 342 -19.03 23.70 -28.41
N ARG A 343 -18.42 22.58 -28.81
CA ARG A 343 -18.41 22.11 -30.20
C ARG A 343 -19.81 21.82 -30.73
N VAL A 344 -20.60 21.04 -29.99
CA VAL A 344 -22.00 20.74 -30.35
C VAL A 344 -22.84 22.02 -30.41
N THR A 345 -22.67 22.92 -29.44
CA THR A 345 -23.39 24.20 -29.43
C THR A 345 -22.98 25.11 -30.59
N GLY A 346 -21.70 25.13 -30.97
CA GLY A 346 -21.19 25.90 -32.10
C GLY A 346 -21.72 25.42 -33.44
N LEU A 347 -21.79 24.09 -33.63
CA LEU A 347 -22.36 23.48 -34.83
C LEU A 347 -23.87 23.68 -34.93
N LEU A 348 -24.62 23.57 -33.81
CA LEU A 348 -26.07 23.80 -33.80
C LEU A 348 -26.46 25.25 -34.10
N LYS A 349 -25.60 26.21 -33.70
CA LYS A 349 -25.82 27.65 -33.92
C LYS A 349 -25.18 28.17 -35.21
N ASP A 350 -24.47 27.31 -35.95
CA ASP A 350 -23.69 27.67 -37.15
C ASP A 350 -22.80 28.91 -36.91
N SER A 351 -22.17 28.95 -35.72
CA SER A 351 -21.39 30.10 -35.27
C SER A 351 -19.91 29.76 -35.25
N ASP A 352 -19.18 30.26 -36.24
CA ASP A 352 -17.73 30.09 -36.36
C ASP A 352 -16.98 30.52 -35.09
N TYR A 353 -17.48 31.56 -34.40
CA TYR A 353 -16.89 32.04 -33.15
C TYR A 353 -16.93 31.01 -32.02
N VAL A 354 -18.06 30.32 -31.84
CA VAL A 354 -18.22 29.31 -30.78
C VAL A 354 -17.41 28.06 -31.13
N VAL A 355 -17.29 27.75 -32.42
CA VAL A 355 -16.41 26.68 -32.92
C VAL A 355 -14.94 26.99 -32.63
N ASP A 356 -14.47 28.20 -32.91
CA ASP A 356 -13.09 28.58 -32.59
C ASP A 356 -12.80 28.51 -31.09
N ILE A 357 -13.73 28.98 -30.25
CA ILE A 357 -13.60 28.84 -28.79
C ILE A 357 -13.48 27.38 -28.36
N SER A 358 -14.19 26.45 -29.02
CA SER A 358 -14.08 25.04 -28.68
C SER A 358 -12.67 24.51 -28.92
N PHE A 359 -12.01 24.90 -30.02
CA PHE A 359 -10.62 24.53 -30.27
C PHE A 359 -9.63 25.24 -29.33
N ASP A 360 -9.92 26.48 -28.91
CA ASP A 360 -9.14 27.16 -27.88
C ASP A 360 -9.24 26.43 -26.54
N ILE A 361 -10.43 25.94 -26.15
CA ILE A 361 -10.63 25.10 -24.96
C ILE A 361 -9.87 23.79 -25.09
N LEU A 362 -9.93 23.13 -26.25
CA LEU A 362 -9.16 21.92 -26.52
C LEU A 362 -7.66 22.19 -26.39
N SER A 363 -7.17 23.36 -26.81
CA SER A 363 -5.75 23.71 -26.66
C SER A 363 -5.30 23.86 -25.20
N LEU A 364 -6.20 24.20 -24.28
CA LEU A 364 -5.91 24.23 -22.84
C LEU A 364 -5.63 22.83 -22.27
N GLU A 365 -6.09 21.78 -22.93
CA GLU A 365 -5.83 20.39 -22.54
C GLU A 365 -4.33 20.07 -22.58
N ALA A 366 -3.56 20.65 -23.52
CA ALA A 366 -2.10 20.50 -23.53
C ALA A 366 -1.44 20.96 -22.23
N LEU A 367 -1.98 21.99 -21.57
CA LEU A 367 -1.41 22.51 -20.31
C LEU A 367 -1.55 21.49 -19.18
N VAL A 368 -2.61 20.68 -19.19
CA VAL A 368 -2.88 19.61 -18.23
C VAL A 368 -2.10 18.34 -18.58
N LEU A 369 -1.94 18.06 -19.87
CA LEU A 369 -1.21 16.88 -20.35
C LEU A 369 0.30 16.92 -20.02
N VAL A 370 0.91 18.10 -20.00
CA VAL A 370 2.34 18.25 -19.71
C VAL A 370 2.68 17.77 -18.29
N PRO A 371 2.05 18.27 -17.21
CA PRO A 371 2.23 17.73 -15.86
C PRO A 371 1.94 16.22 -15.79
N ARG A 372 0.86 15.76 -16.44
CA ARG A 372 0.43 14.35 -16.40
C ARG A 372 1.41 13.39 -17.09
N SER A 373 2.18 13.87 -18.06
CA SER A 373 3.20 13.08 -18.74
C SER A 373 4.45 12.82 -17.89
N ILE A 374 4.70 13.60 -16.83
CA ILE A 374 5.93 13.50 -16.01
C ILE A 374 6.03 12.16 -15.27
N PRO A 375 5.00 11.67 -14.56
CA PRO A 375 5.03 10.35 -13.94
C PRO A 375 5.22 9.23 -14.96
N VAL A 376 4.48 9.30 -16.08
CA VAL A 376 4.52 8.31 -17.16
C VAL A 376 5.93 8.24 -17.76
N LEU A 377 6.57 9.38 -18.00
CA LEU A 377 7.93 9.46 -18.50
C LEU A 377 8.94 8.91 -17.49
N LYS A 378 8.78 9.24 -16.20
CA LYS A 378 9.64 8.72 -15.14
C LYS A 378 9.56 7.20 -15.05
N GLU A 379 8.37 6.62 -15.19
CA GLU A 379 8.16 5.16 -15.21
C GLU A 379 8.79 4.50 -16.44
N MET A 380 8.66 5.10 -17.64
CA MET A 380 9.30 4.58 -18.86
C MET A 380 10.83 4.63 -18.79
N VAL A 381 11.40 5.71 -18.24
CA VAL A 381 12.86 5.88 -18.12
C VAL A 381 13.42 5.01 -17.01
N GLY A 382 12.69 4.87 -15.89
CA GLY A 382 13.09 4.03 -14.76
C GLY A 382 13.00 2.53 -15.01
N GLY A 383 12.12 2.08 -15.91
CA GLY A 383 12.01 0.66 -16.30
C GLY A 383 13.08 0.17 -17.29
N ALA A 384 13.96 1.04 -17.76
CA ALA A 384 15.02 0.75 -18.73
C ALA A 384 16.44 0.66 -18.12
N SER A 385 16.57 0.83 -16.80
CA SER A 385 17.80 0.61 -16.02
C SER A 385 17.60 -0.52 -15.03
#